data_AF-A0A2G4SM47-F1
#
_entry.id   AF-A0A2G4SM47-F1
#
_cell.length_a   1.000
_cell.length_b   1.000
_cell.length_c   1.000
_cell.angle_alpha   90.00
_cell.angle_beta   90.00
_cell.angle_gamma   90.00
#
_symmetry.space_group_name_H-M   'P 1'
#
loop_
_entity.id
_entity.type
_entity.pdbx_description
1 polymer ?
#
loop_
_entity_poly.entity_id
_entity_poly.type
_entity_poly.pdbx_seq_one_letter_code
_entity_poly.pdbx_strand_id
1 'polypeptide(L)' 'MNRGTIVLDIDEAEYLLDQLGAPDQDEDPLVTKLRNRLTLFLKEIRKGAEGSGKKD' A
#
# COMPACT_ATOMS: atom_id res chain seq x y z
N MET A 1 6.92 -5.13 -23.56
CA MET A 1 5.92 -5.60 -22.58
C MET A 1 4.74 -4.65 -22.60
N ASN A 2 3.54 -5.09 -22.99
CA ASN A 2 2.31 -4.32 -22.80
C ASN A 2 1.97 -4.29 -21.32
N ARG A 3 2.39 -3.23 -20.62
CA ARG A 3 1.97 -2.97 -19.23
C ARG A 3 0.66 -2.19 -19.30
N GLY A 4 -0.44 -2.91 -19.50
CA GLY A 4 -1.77 -2.31 -19.34
C GLY A 4 -1.94 -1.73 -17.94
N THR A 5 -2.87 -0.79 -17.78
CA THR A 5 -3.19 -0.21 -16.47
C THR A 5 -3.61 -1.33 -15.51
N ILE A 6 -3.00 -1.35 -14.32
CA ILE A 6 -3.43 -2.20 -13.21
C ILE A 6 -4.35 -1.35 -12.34
N VAL A 7 -5.57 -1.85 -12.11
CA VAL A 7 -6.52 -1.27 -11.15
C VAL A 7 -6.56 -2.24 -9.97
N LEU A 8 -6.29 -1.73 -8.77
CA LEU A 8 -6.32 -2.49 -7.52
C LEU A 8 -7.29 -1.80 -6.57
N ASP A 9 -8.07 -2.58 -5.83
CA ASP A 9 -8.73 -2.07 -4.64
C ASP A 9 -7.74 -1.95 -3.45
N ILE A 10 -8.22 -1.43 -2.32
CA ILE A 10 -7.38 -1.18 -1.14
C ILE A 10 -6.90 -2.51 -0.54
N ASP A 11 -7.75 -3.54 -0.54
CA ASP A 11 -7.42 -4.86 0.03
C ASP A 11 -6.34 -5.55 -0.81
N GLU A 12 -6.47 -5.51 -2.14
CA GLU A 12 -5.49 -6.06 -3.09
C GLU A 12 -4.14 -5.33 -3.00
N ALA A 13 -4.15 -4.00 -2.90
CA ALA A 13 -2.93 -3.22 -2.77
C ALA A 13 -2.19 -3.50 -1.45
N GLU A 14 -2.92 -3.63 -0.34
CA GLU A 14 -2.35 -4.02 0.95
C GLU A 14 -1.84 -5.46 0.92
N TYR A 15 -2.60 -6.38 0.33
CA TYR A 15 -2.17 -7.78 0.17
C TYR A 15 -0.85 -7.91 -0.59
N LEU A 16 -0.68 -7.18 -1.70
CA LEU A 16 0.57 -7.18 -2.46
C LEU A 16 1.74 -6.59 -1.66
N LEU A 17 1.47 -5.56 -0.85
CA LEU A 17 2.49 -4.93 -0.01
C LEU A 17 2.95 -5.89 1.12
N ASP A 18 2.02 -6.64 1.71
CA ASP A 18 2.33 -7.62 2.77
C ASP A 18 3.18 -8.79 2.25
N GLN A 19 3.06 -9.15 0.97
CA GLN A 19 3.90 -10.18 0.36
C GLN A 19 5.37 -9.80 0.27
N LEU A 20 5.71 -8.50 0.32
CA LEU A 20 7.10 -8.06 0.24
C LEU A 20 7.90 -8.39 1.52
N GLY A 21 7.23 -8.82 2.61
CA GLY A 21 7.86 -9.17 3.88
C GLY A 21 8.47 -7.98 4.62
N ALA A 22 9.33 -8.24 5.61
CA ALA A 22 10.13 -7.20 6.23
C ALA A 22 11.25 -6.73 5.26
N PRO A 23 11.64 -5.45 5.28
CA PRO A 23 12.85 -4.98 4.60
C PRO A 23 14.06 -5.83 4.96
N ASP A 24 14.87 -6.18 3.96
CA ASP A 24 16.17 -6.83 4.18
C ASP A 24 17.18 -5.85 4.80
N GLN A 25 18.20 -6.34 5.50
CA GLN A 25 19.24 -5.51 6.12
C GLN A 25 20.05 -4.72 5.08
N ASP A 26 20.20 -5.30 3.89
CA ASP A 26 20.92 -4.70 2.76
C ASP A 26 19.98 -4.02 1.74
N GLU A 27 18.69 -3.83 2.08
CA GLU A 27 17.74 -3.15 1.21
C GLU A 27 18.15 -1.68 0.97
N ASP A 28 18.05 -1.23 -0.29
CA ASP A 28 18.34 0.17 -0.64
C ASP A 28 17.47 1.12 0.21
N PRO A 29 18.07 2.12 0.89
CA PRO A 29 17.33 3.04 1.77
C PRO A 29 16.15 3.74 1.08
N LEU A 30 16.25 4.01 -0.23
CA LEU A 30 15.17 4.58 -1.02
C LEU A 30 14.01 3.60 -1.15
N VAL A 31 14.28 2.32 -1.37
CA VAL A 31 13.26 1.27 -1.47
C VAL A 31 12.53 1.12 -0.13
N THR A 32 13.26 1.04 0.98
CA THR A 32 12.65 1.00 2.32
C THR A 32 11.77 2.23 2.58
N LYS A 33 12.25 3.42 2.20
CA LYS A 33 11.48 4.66 2.34
C LYS A 33 10.19 4.64 1.51
N LEU A 34 10.25 4.15 0.28
CA LEU A 34 9.09 4.04 -0.61
C LEU A 34 8.07 3.02 -0.08
N ARG A 35 8.53 1.85 0.40
CA ARG A 35 7.68 0.84 1.05
C ARG A 35 6.94 1.43 2.23
N ASN A 36 7.64 2.08 3.15
CA ASN A 36 7.04 2.72 4.32
C ASN A 36 6.04 3.81 3.94
N ARG A 37 6.35 4.61 2.91
CA ARG A 37 5.44 5.66 2.43
C ARG A 37 4.17 5.08 1.83
N LEU A 38 4.28 3.99 1.06
CA LEU A 38 3.15 3.30 0.47
C LEU A 38 2.28 2.66 1.56
N THR A 39 2.87 2.02 2.57
CA THR A 39 2.14 1.48 3.73
C THR A 39 1.31 2.57 4.43
N LEU A 40 1.93 3.72 4.72
CA LEU A 40 1.24 4.83 5.38
C LEU A 40 0.11 5.38 4.51
N PHE A 41 0.36 5.53 3.21
CA PHE A 41 -0.63 6.03 2.27
C PHE A 41 -1.88 5.13 2.20
N LEU A 42 -1.70 3.81 2.05
CA LEU A 42 -2.81 2.85 2.02
C LEU A 42 -3.61 2.85 3.33
N LYS A 43 -2.93 2.94 4.48
CA LYS A 43 -3.59 3.07 5.79
C LYS A 43 -4.45 4.33 5.90
N GLU A 44 -3.98 5.47 5.41
CA GLU A 44 -4.77 6.71 5.44
C GLU A 44 -5.96 6.65 4.46
N ILE A 45 -5.81 6.02 3.30
CA ILE A 45 -6.94 5.76 2.39
C ILE A 45 -7.98 4.88 3.07
N ARG A 46 -7.57 3.76 3.69
CA ARG A 46 -8.48 2.85 4.40
C ARG A 46 -9.27 3.57 5.50
N LYS A 47 -8.59 4.37 6.33
CA LYS A 47 -9.25 5.20 7.36
C LYS A 47 -10.28 6.16 6.76
N GLY A 48 -9.97 6.80 5.63
CA GLY A 48 -10.90 7.69 4.94
C GLY A 48 -12.12 6.96 4.36
N ALA A 49 -11.92 5.76 3.84
CA ALA A 49 -12.99 4.90 3.33
C ALA A 49 -13.90 4.38 4.45
N GLU A 50 -13.33 3.95 5.59
CA GLU A 50 -14.10 3.46 6.74
C GLU A 50 -14.83 4.60 7.49
N GLY A 51 -14.24 5.80 7.54
CA GLY A 51 -14.81 6.97 8.21
C GLY A 51 -16.00 7.61 7.48
N SER A 52 -16.13 7.40 6.17
CA SER A 52 -17.23 7.96 5.36
C SER A 52 -18.51 7.09 5.35
N GLY A 53 -18.47 5.91 5.99
CA GLY A 53 -19.60 5.00 6.12
C GLY A 53 -20.52 5.23 7.33
N LYS A 54 -20.15 6.08 8.30
CA LYS A 54 -21.06 6.50 9.37
C LYS A 54 -21.99 7.58 8.84
N LYS A 55 -23.11 7.17 8.24
CA LYS A 55 -24.32 8.01 8.14
C LYS A 55 -25.00 8.05 9.50
N ASP A 56 -25.30 9.26 9.96
CA ASP A 56 -26.33 9.54 10.97
C ASP A 56 -27.67 8.88 10.63
#